data_AF-A0A3N5U5A5-F1
#
_entry.id   AF-A0A3N5U5A5-F1
#
_cell.length_a   1.000
_cell.length_b   1.000
_cell.length_c   1.000
_cell.angle_alpha   90.00
_cell.angle_beta   90.00
_cell.angle_gamma   90.00
#
_symmetry.space_group_name_H-M   'P 1'
#
loop_
_entity.id
_entity.type
_entity.pdbx_description
1 polymer ?
#
loop_
_entity_poly.entity_id
_entity_poly.type
_entity_poly.pdbx_seq_one_letter_code
_entity_poly.pdbx_strand_id
1 'polypeptide(L)' 'MLIEIGAHIRKNRENRHITQQQLAQALGMSRTTIGQIEKGTVQEIGVRKLIRVLEFLELEIRVRPARKPPTLDELSEERE' A
#
# COMPACT_ATOMS: atom_id res chain seq x y z
N MET A 1 -8.88 -3.25 -1.85
CA MET A 1 -8.19 -2.20 -1.07
C MET A 1 -6.87 -2.68 -0.48
N LEU A 2 -6.83 -3.64 0.45
CA LEU A 2 -5.55 -4.03 1.07
C LEU A 2 -4.59 -4.73 0.10
N ILE A 3 -5.11 -5.50 -0.87
CA ILE A 3 -4.32 -6.12 -1.95
C ILE A 3 -3.59 -5.07 -2.78
N GLU A 4 -4.26 -3.97 -3.12
CA GLU A 4 -3.69 -2.88 -3.92
C GLU A 4 -2.60 -2.12 -3.15
N ILE A 5 -2.87 -1.77 -1.89
CA ILE A 5 -1.87 -1.17 -0.99
C ILE A 5 -0.66 -2.09 -0.84
N GLY A 6 -0.88 -3.39 -0.61
CA GLY A 6 0.18 -4.40 -0.51
C GLY A 6 1.04 -4.48 -1.77
N ALA A 7 0.43 -4.43 -2.95
CA ALA A 7 1.14 -4.41 -4.22
C ALA A 7 2.00 -3.14 -4.39
N HIS A 8 1.49 -1.96 -4.00
CA HIS A 8 2.26 -0.71 -4.02
C HIS A 8 3.45 -0.75 -3.06
N ILE A 9 3.26 -1.28 -1.86
CA ILE A 9 4.32 -1.49 -0.86
C ILE A 9 5.40 -2.40 -1.45
N ARG A 10 5.02 -3.55 -2.00
CA ARG A 10 5.95 -4.50 -2.62
C ARG A 10 6.76 -3.86 -3.74
N LYS A 11 6.09 -3.18 -4.67
CA LYS A 11 6.72 -2.52 -5.82
C LYS A 11 7.76 -1.49 -5.37
N ASN A 12 7.41 -0.63 -4.40
CA ASN A 12 8.34 0.39 -3.91
C ASN A 12 9.50 -0.21 -3.11
N ARG A 13 9.26 -1.29 -2.36
CA ARG A 13 10.32 -2.04 -1.69
C ARG A 13 11.32 -2.62 -2.70
N GLU A 14 10.83 -3.22 -3.78
CA GLU A 14 11.66 -3.80 -4.85
C GLU A 14 12.44 -2.72 -5.62
N ASN A 15 11.83 -1.57 -5.90
CA ASN A 15 12.50 -0.41 -6.51
C ASN A 15 13.64 0.14 -5.65
N ARG A 16 13.55 -0.01 -4.32
CA ARG A 16 14.62 0.36 -3.38
C ARG A 16 15.67 -0.75 -3.17
N HIS A 17 15.54 -1.88 -3.86
CA HIS A 17 16.44 -3.03 -3.77
C HIS A 17 16.65 -3.59 -2.35
N ILE A 18 15.63 -3.48 -1.50
CA ILE A 18 15.65 -4.06 -0.15
C ILE A 18 14.74 -5.28 -0.05
N THR A 19 15.12 -6.23 0.78
CA THR A 19 14.35 -7.45 1.07
C THR A 19 13.22 -7.16 2.07
N GLN A 20 12.24 -8.06 2.13
CA GLN A 20 11.20 -8.02 3.18
C GLN A 20 11.80 -8.09 4.59
N GLN A 21 12.93 -8.80 4.77
CA GLN A 21 13.63 -8.89 6.05
C GLN A 21 14.22 -7.55 6.46
N GLN A 22 14.85 -6.83 5.53
CA GLN A 22 15.42 -5.50 5.79
C GLN A 22 14.33 -4.47 6.14
N LEU A 23 13.21 -4.47 5.40
CA LEU A 23 12.06 -3.63 5.72
C LEU A 23 11.48 -3.96 7.10
N ALA A 24 11.34 -5.26 7.41
CA ALA A 24 10.85 -5.73 8.70
C ALA A 24 11.77 -5.27 9.85
N GLN A 25 13.08 -5.42 9.69
CA GLN A 25 14.07 -5.00 10.68
C GLN A 25 14.06 -3.50 10.91
N ALA A 26 13.97 -2.69 9.84
CA ALA A 26 13.90 -1.24 9.94
C ALA A 26 12.68 -0.74 10.71
N LEU A 27 11.57 -1.49 10.67
CA LEU A 27 10.30 -1.10 11.27
C LEU A 27 9.94 -1.86 12.56
N GLY A 28 10.84 -2.71 13.05
CA GLY A 28 10.59 -3.54 14.24
C GLY A 28 9.43 -4.51 14.06
N MET A 29 9.27 -5.08 12.86
CA MET A 29 8.22 -6.05 12.50
C MET A 29 8.82 -7.41 12.16
N SER A 30 7.97 -8.45 12.09
CA SER A 30 8.41 -9.74 11.56
C SER A 30 8.39 -9.72 10.03
N ARG A 31 9.31 -10.46 9.38
CA ARG A 31 9.30 -10.66 7.93
C ARG A 31 7.97 -11.23 7.44
N THR A 32 7.38 -12.17 8.20
CA THR A 32 6.08 -12.77 7.87
C THR A 32 4.99 -11.71 7.81
N THR A 33 4.97 -10.76 8.76
CA THR A 33 4.03 -9.64 8.76
C THR A 33 4.18 -8.78 7.50
N ILE A 34 5.42 -8.42 7.12
CA ILE A 34 5.66 -7.69 5.85
C ILE A 34 5.18 -8.49 4.65
N GLY A 35 5.45 -9.79 4.60
CA GLY A 35 4.99 -10.67 3.52
C GLY A 35 3.46 -10.77 3.43
N GLN A 36 2.76 -10.80 4.56
CA GLN A 36 1.29 -10.78 4.60
C GLN A 36 0.71 -9.42 4.19
N ILE A 37 1.35 -8.31 4.58
CA ILE A 37 0.99 -6.97 4.14
C ILE A 37 1.12 -6.85 2.62
N GLU A 38 2.28 -7.24 2.07
CA GLU A 38 2.54 -7.17 0.62
C GLU A 38 1.58 -8.05 -0.21
N LYS A 39 1.07 -9.14 0.37
CA LYS A 39 0.07 -10.01 -0.25
C LYS A 39 -1.37 -9.59 0.02
N GLY A 40 -1.59 -8.62 0.90
CA GLY A 40 -2.93 -8.23 1.36
C GLY A 40 -3.65 -9.29 2.19
N THR A 41 -2.92 -10.24 2.80
CA THR A 41 -3.48 -11.37 3.59
C THR A 41 -3.31 -11.19 5.10
N VAL A 42 -2.76 -10.06 5.55
CA VAL A 42 -2.65 -9.75 6.98
C VAL A 42 -4.07 -9.57 7.56
N GLN A 43 -4.35 -10.28 8.66
CA GLN A 43 -5.67 -10.24 9.31
C GLN A 43 -5.93 -8.89 9.97
N GLU A 44 -4.91 -8.36 10.67
CA GLU A 44 -4.99 -7.07 11.35
C GLU A 44 -3.65 -6.33 11.26
N ILE A 45 -3.73 -5.03 10.96
CA ILE A 45 -2.61 -4.10 11.07
C ILE A 45 -3.11 -2.77 11.63
N GLY A 46 -2.49 -2.31 12.71
CA GLY A 46 -2.78 -0.99 13.25
C GLY A 46 -2.38 0.11 12.27
N VAL A 47 -3.22 1.13 12.11
CA VAL A 47 -3.03 2.22 11.13
C VAL A 47 -1.64 2.89 11.25
N ARG A 48 -1.13 3.07 12.47
CA ARG A 48 0.22 3.63 12.72
C ARG A 48 1.34 2.77 12.13
N LYS A 49 1.20 1.43 12.17
CA LYS A 49 2.17 0.51 11.57
C LYS A 49 2.12 0.60 10.04
N LEU A 50 0.92 0.66 9.48
CA LEU A 50 0.74 0.84 8.03
C LEU A 50 1.37 2.15 7.55
N ILE A 51 1.09 3.27 8.23
CA ILE A 51 1.66 4.59 7.89
C ILE A 51 3.19 4.53 7.93
N ARG A 52 3.80 3.94 8.96
CA ARG A 52 5.28 3.80 9.01
C ARG A 52 5.86 3.00 7.86
N VAL A 53 5.17 1.95 7.41
CA VAL A 53 5.58 1.19 6.21
C VAL A 53 5.54 2.08 4.97
N LEU A 54 4.48 2.88 4.82
CA LEU A 54 4.33 3.81 3.70
C LEU A 54 5.41 4.90 3.75
N GLU A 55 5.61 5.56 4.89
CA GLU A 55 6.62 6.61 5.08
C GLU A 55 8.04 6.12 4.75
N PHE A 56 8.41 4.93 5.23
CA PHE A 56 9.70 4.33 4.94
C PHE A 56 9.93 4.09 3.44
N LEU A 57 8.85 3.87 2.69
CA LEU A 57 8.88 3.66 1.25
C LEU A 57 8.63 4.95 0.44
N GLU A 58 8.56 6.11 1.10
CA GLU A 58 8.17 7.42 0.53
C GLU A 58 6.80 7.37 -0.17
N LEU A 59 5.87 6.65 0.45
CA LEU A 59 4.47 6.60 0.06
C LEU A 59 3.62 7.32 1.12
N GLU A 60 2.45 7.78 0.69
CA GLU A 60 1.45 8.37 1.59
C GLU A 60 0.06 7.79 1.30
N ILE A 61 -0.80 7.83 2.31
CA ILE A 61 -2.22 7.53 2.17
C ILE A 61 -3.02 8.81 2.32
N ARG A 62 -3.93 9.09 1.38
CA ARG A 62 -4.79 10.28 1.40
C ARG A 62 -6.24 9.90 1.66
N VAL A 63 -6.89 10.64 2.56
CA VAL A 63 -8.34 10.60 2.74
C VAL A 63 -8.96 11.60 1.78
N ARG A 64 -9.95 11.16 1.00
CA ARG A 64 -10.71 12.01 0.05
C ARG A 64 -12.21 11.74 0.22
N PRO A 65 -13.08 12.72 -0.06
CA PRO A 65 -14.51 12.46 -0.15
C PRO A 65 -14.77 11.29 -1.10
N ALA A 66 -15.69 10.40 -0.74
CA ALA A 66 -16.16 9.37 -1.65
C ALA A 66 -16.84 10.07 -2.84
N ARG A 67 -16.13 10.26 -3.96
CA ARG A 67 -16.77 10.66 -5.22
C ARG A 67 -17.71 9.53 -5.63
N LYS A 68 -18.91 9.84 -6.13
CA LYS A 68 -19.67 8.86 -6.91
C LYS A 68 -18.72 8.36 -8.01
N PRO A 69 -18.57 7.04 -8.21
CA PRO A 69 -17.89 6.53 -9.39
C PRO A 69 -18.48 7.24 -10.61
N PRO A 70 -17.65 7.74 -11.53
CA PRO A 70 -18.18 8.42 -12.70
C PRO A 70 -19.12 7.47 -13.45
N THR A 71 -20.20 8.00 -14.00
CA THR A 71 -21.07 7.20 -14.85
C THR A 71 -20.31 6.82 -16.13
N LEU A 72 -20.80 5.79 -16.83
CA LEU A 72 -20.23 5.39 -18.12
C LEU A 72 -20.14 6.58 -19.10
N ASP A 73 -21.12 7.49 -19.05
CA ASP A 73 -21.20 8.68 -19.89
C ASP A 73 -20.06 9.67 -19.58
N GLU A 74 -19.77 9.91 -18.30
CA GLU A 74 -18.68 10.81 -17.85
C GLU A 74 -17.28 10.27 -18.22
N LEU A 75 -17.11 8.95 -18.32
CA LEU A 75 -15.86 8.31 -18.73
C LEU A 75 -15.61 8.36 -20.24
N SER A 76 -16.68 8.38 -21.05
CA SER A 76 -16.57 8.55 -22.50
C SER A 76 -16.14 9.96 -22.89
N GLU A 77 -16.62 10.99 -22.17
CA GLU A 77 -16.31 12.40 -22.43
C GLU A 77 -14.84 12.77 -22.10
N GLU A 78 -14.20 12.11 -21.14
CA GLU A 78 -12.77 12.34 -20.81
C GLU A 78 -11.78 11.76 -21.84
N ARG A 79 -12.24 10.92 -22.79
CA ARG A 79 -11.39 10.24 -23.79
C ARG A 79 -11.42 10.87 -25.18
N GLU A 80 -12.21 11.93 -25.37
CA GLU A 80 -12.23 12.78 -26.57
C GLU A 80 -11.42 14.06 -26.34
#